data_AF-A0A2Z7APB8-F1
#
_entry.id   AF-A0A2Z7APB8-F1
#
_cell.length_a   1.000
_cell.length_b   1.000
_cell.length_c   1.000
_cell.angle_alpha   90.00
_cell.angle_beta   90.00
_cell.angle_gamma   90.00
#
_symmetry.space_group_name_H-M   'P 1'
#
loop_
_entity.id
_entity.type
_entity.pdbx_description
1 polymer ?
#
loop_
_entity_poly.entity_id
_entity_poly.type
_entity_poly.pdbx_seq_one_letter_code
_entity_poly.pdbx_strand_id
1 'polypeptide(L)'
;MSSSLISRSHHIDFDSVFRFDDAGIVQMFESLVTTGLMEFMGCPAIFHESALIEFFANGSVRDGMVVSTIGGIAVEISESVFAETFGLPTEGLTDLSEVPRNLLSDGQSFFSASEKEVSTSCLKKEIKMQYRLLSDILAKSLFVKAGSFDAVTRDRFLLMTAITFDVKVNWRNLLFGVLKEMVTPDSRQAKGYAIQICVL
;
A
#
# COMPACT_ATOMS: atom_id res chain seq x y z
N MET A 1 16.03 -31.76 -3.71
CA MET A 1 16.89 -30.61 -3.33
C MET A 1 16.03 -29.70 -2.46
N SER A 2 16.34 -29.57 -1.18
CA SER A 2 15.63 -28.66 -0.28
C SER A 2 16.09 -27.23 -0.57
N SER A 3 15.21 -26.37 -1.06
CA SER A 3 15.46 -24.93 -1.00
C SER A 3 15.13 -24.47 0.41
N SER A 4 16.15 -24.18 1.21
CA SER A 4 16.01 -23.39 2.43
C SER A 4 15.76 -21.94 2.01
N LEU A 5 14.51 -21.59 1.74
CA LEU A 5 14.11 -20.19 1.72
C LEU A 5 13.88 -19.78 3.17
N ILE A 6 14.81 -18.97 3.66
CA ILE A 6 14.75 -18.33 4.98
C ILE A 6 13.48 -17.47 4.97
N SER A 7 12.40 -18.01 5.55
CA SER A 7 11.23 -17.24 5.97
C SER A 7 11.72 -16.25 7.02
N ARG A 8 11.84 -15.00 6.62
CA ARG A 8 11.91 -13.86 7.53
C ARG A 8 10.63 -13.09 7.29
N SER A 9 9.55 -13.52 7.94
CA SER A 9 8.39 -12.66 8.13
C SER A 9 8.81 -11.50 9.03
N HIS A 10 9.26 -10.42 8.39
CA HIS A 10 9.57 -9.18 9.07
C HIS A 10 8.26 -8.41 9.22
N HIS A 11 7.47 -8.78 10.24
CA HIS A 11 6.49 -7.85 10.79
C HIS A 11 7.22 -6.53 11.09
N ILE A 12 6.73 -5.43 10.53
CA ILE A 12 7.23 -4.11 10.88
C ILE A 12 6.76 -3.87 12.31
N ASP A 13 7.69 -4.00 13.26
CA ASP A 13 7.44 -3.58 14.64
C ASP A 13 7.38 -2.05 14.66
N PHE A 14 6.17 -1.51 14.60
CA PHE A 14 5.96 -0.07 14.59
C PHE A 14 6.43 0.59 15.88
N ASP A 15 6.48 -0.12 17.02
CA ASP A 15 7.07 0.39 18.26
C ASP A 15 8.58 0.61 18.13
N SER A 16 9.26 -0.16 17.26
CA SER A 16 10.67 0.05 16.93
C SER A 16 10.89 1.26 16.00
N VAL A 17 9.89 1.58 15.18
CA VAL A 17 9.93 2.72 14.27
C VAL A 17 9.80 4.05 15.02
N PHE A 18 8.96 4.12 16.06
CA PHE A 18 8.88 5.31 16.91
C PHE A 18 10.13 5.55 17.77
N ARG A 19 11.13 4.66 17.72
CA ARG A 19 12.44 4.83 18.35
C ARG A 19 13.50 5.43 17.40
N PHE A 20 13.14 5.79 16.17
CA PHE A 20 14.07 6.54 15.30
C PHE A 20 14.27 7.97 15.84
N ASP A 21 15.54 8.39 15.98
CA ASP A 21 15.91 9.76 16.40
C ASP A 21 15.67 10.83 15.30
N ASP A 22 15.02 10.47 14.20
CA ASP A 22 14.68 11.38 13.10
C ASP A 22 13.22 11.81 13.19
N ALA A 23 13.00 13.06 13.62
CA ALA A 23 11.66 13.62 13.79
C ALA A 23 10.82 13.61 12.49
N GLY A 24 11.47 13.71 11.32
CA GLY A 24 10.78 13.67 10.03
C GLY A 24 10.29 12.26 9.68
N ILE A 25 11.04 11.22 10.04
CA ILE A 25 10.59 9.82 9.90
C ILE A 25 9.45 9.53 10.88
N VAL A 26 9.57 9.95 12.14
CA VAL A 26 8.52 9.77 13.15
C VAL A 26 7.20 10.40 12.69
N GLN A 27 7.24 11.67 12.26
CA GLN A 27 6.05 12.37 11.77
C GLN A 27 5.42 11.68 10.54
N MET A 28 6.25 11.16 9.62
CA MET A 28 5.75 10.40 8.46
C MET A 28 4.96 9.15 8.89
N PHE A 29 5.44 8.44 9.91
CA PHE A 29 4.72 7.28 10.45
C PHE A 29 3.46 7.66 11.21
N GLU A 30 3.43 8.78 11.92
CA GLU A 30 2.21 9.32 12.54
C GLU A 30 1.13 9.63 11.49
N SER A 31 1.50 10.19 10.34
CA SER A 31 0.56 10.37 9.21
C SER A 31 0.01 9.04 8.70
N LEU A 32 0.85 7.99 8.61
CA LEU A 32 0.40 6.65 8.22
C LEU A 32 -0.57 6.04 9.25
N VAL A 33 -0.37 6.26 10.55
CA VAL A 33 -1.30 5.81 11.60
C VAL A 33 -2.64 6.55 11.47
N THR A 34 -2.61 7.86 11.29
CA THR A 34 -3.81 8.71 11.17
C THR A 34 -4.69 8.29 9.98
N THR A 35 -4.08 7.77 8.92
CA THR A 35 -4.80 7.27 7.75
C THR A 35 -5.45 5.90 7.94
N GLY A 36 -5.18 5.17 9.04
CA GLY A 36 -5.63 3.80 9.25
C GLY A 36 -4.87 2.76 8.40
N LEU A 37 -3.95 3.20 7.53
CA LEU A 37 -3.20 2.30 6.64
C LEU A 37 -2.27 1.37 7.44
N MET A 38 -1.78 1.82 8.60
CA MET A 38 -0.92 1.02 9.48
C MET A 38 -1.64 -0.20 10.05
N GLU A 39 -2.93 -0.09 10.37
CA GLU A 39 -3.73 -1.22 10.86
C GLU A 39 -3.90 -2.29 9.78
N PHE A 40 -4.11 -1.86 8.53
CA PHE A 40 -4.13 -2.75 7.37
C PHE A 40 -2.78 -3.45 7.14
N MET A 41 -1.67 -2.70 7.18
CA MET A 41 -0.33 -3.24 6.97
C MET A 41 0.20 -4.07 8.16
N GLY A 42 -0.32 -3.81 9.36
CA GLY A 42 0.06 -4.47 10.61
C GLY A 42 -0.75 -5.72 10.94
N CYS A 43 -1.65 -6.16 10.05
CA CYS A 43 -2.43 -7.37 10.26
C CYS A 43 -1.48 -8.56 10.54
N PRO A 44 -1.66 -9.29 11.66
CA PRO A 44 -0.78 -10.40 11.97
C PRO A 44 -0.87 -11.46 10.86
N ALA A 45 0.24 -12.14 10.57
CA ALA A 45 0.25 -13.22 9.59
C ALA A 45 -0.46 -14.45 10.20
N ILE A 46 -1.79 -14.40 10.22
CA ILE A 46 -2.65 -15.45 10.79
C ILE A 46 -2.88 -16.57 9.77
N PHE A 47 -2.73 -16.28 8.48
CA PHE A 47 -3.01 -17.23 7.41
C PHE A 47 -1.82 -18.14 7.12
N HIS A 48 -2.09 -19.44 7.00
CA HIS A 48 -1.13 -20.38 6.46
C HIS A 48 -0.82 -20.01 5.00
N GLU A 49 0.46 -19.98 4.63
CA GLU A 49 0.95 -19.66 3.28
C GLU A 49 0.20 -20.46 2.20
N SER A 50 -0.05 -21.75 2.43
CA SER A 50 -0.80 -22.61 1.51
C SER A 50 -2.24 -22.15 1.28
N ALA A 51 -2.91 -21.61 2.29
CA ALA A 51 -4.27 -21.09 2.19
C ALA A 51 -4.31 -19.79 1.37
N LEU A 52 -3.30 -18.93 1.52
CA LEU A 52 -3.18 -17.70 0.72
C LEU A 52 -2.86 -18.03 -0.74
N ILE A 53 -1.95 -18.98 -1.00
CA ILE A 53 -1.63 -19.45 -2.35
C ILE A 53 -2.90 -19.99 -3.03
N GLU A 54 -3.66 -20.84 -2.33
CA GLU A 54 -4.91 -21.39 -2.85
C GLU A 54 -5.95 -20.28 -3.09
N PHE A 55 -6.09 -19.33 -2.15
CA PHE A 55 -7.00 -18.20 -2.27
C PHE A 55 -6.73 -17.37 -3.52
N PHE A 56 -5.47 -17.01 -3.80
CA PHE A 56 -5.15 -16.21 -4.98
C PHE A 56 -5.20 -17.03 -6.27
N ALA A 57 -4.84 -18.32 -6.22
CA ALA A 57 -4.91 -19.20 -7.38
C ALA A 57 -6.35 -19.44 -7.86
N ASN A 58 -7.29 -19.55 -6.92
CA ASN A 58 -8.71 -19.79 -7.19
C ASN A 58 -9.54 -18.49 -7.23
N GLY A 59 -8.89 -17.34 -6.99
CA GLY A 59 -9.54 -16.05 -6.87
C GLY A 59 -10.10 -15.55 -8.19
N SER A 60 -11.23 -14.84 -8.11
CA SER A 60 -11.77 -14.05 -9.22
C SER A 60 -12.67 -12.93 -8.68
N VAL A 61 -13.08 -12.01 -9.56
CA VAL A 61 -14.05 -10.96 -9.24
C VAL A 61 -15.41 -11.31 -9.83
N ARG A 62 -16.44 -11.35 -9.00
CA ARG A 62 -17.83 -11.61 -9.42
C ARG A 62 -18.78 -10.64 -8.74
N ASP A 63 -19.60 -9.94 -9.53
CA ASP A 63 -20.59 -8.96 -9.03
C ASP A 63 -19.98 -7.90 -8.10
N GLY A 64 -18.72 -7.52 -8.35
CA GLY A 64 -17.97 -6.57 -7.53
C GLY A 64 -17.36 -7.15 -6.26
N MET A 65 -17.60 -8.42 -5.94
CA MET A 65 -17.00 -9.14 -4.81
C MET A 65 -15.75 -9.92 -5.24
N VAL A 66 -14.86 -10.16 -4.29
CA VAL A 66 -13.75 -11.10 -4.45
C VAL A 66 -14.23 -12.47 -4.00
N VAL A 67 -14.20 -13.43 -4.92
CA VAL A 67 -14.64 -14.81 -4.66
C VAL A 67 -13.47 -15.77 -4.86
N SER A 68 -13.36 -16.78 -4.00
CA SER A 68 -12.31 -17.79 -4.06
C SER A 68 -12.74 -19.10 -3.39
N THR A 69 -11.85 -20.09 -3.36
CA THR A 69 -12.03 -21.36 -2.67
C THR A 69 -10.75 -21.74 -1.95
N ILE A 70 -10.85 -22.09 -0.66
CA ILE A 70 -9.74 -22.54 0.19
C ILE A 70 -10.13 -23.88 0.82
N GLY A 71 -9.38 -24.95 0.60
CA GLY A 71 -9.69 -26.28 1.13
C GLY A 71 -11.07 -26.80 0.72
N GLY A 72 -11.58 -26.38 -0.44
CA GLY A 72 -12.94 -26.69 -0.91
C GLY A 72 -14.05 -25.83 -0.29
N ILE A 73 -13.73 -24.88 0.59
CA ILE A 73 -14.67 -23.93 1.19
C ILE A 73 -14.72 -22.67 0.33
N ALA A 74 -15.92 -22.27 -0.09
CA ALA A 74 -16.13 -21.01 -0.81
C ALA A 74 -15.90 -19.81 0.10
N VAL A 75 -15.17 -18.82 -0.40
CA VAL A 75 -14.89 -17.55 0.28
C VAL A 75 -15.43 -16.42 -0.59
N GLU A 76 -16.23 -15.54 -0.01
CA GLU A 76 -16.76 -14.35 -0.67
C GLU A 76 -16.48 -13.12 0.20
N ILE A 77 -15.83 -12.11 -0.37
CA ILE A 77 -15.43 -10.89 0.31
C ILE A 77 -16.04 -9.71 -0.44
N SER A 78 -16.97 -9.02 0.21
CA SER A 78 -17.51 -7.75 -0.28
C SER A 78 -16.64 -6.57 0.17
N GLU A 79 -16.73 -5.45 -0.56
CA GLU A 79 -16.01 -4.21 -0.20
C GLU A 79 -16.38 -3.72 1.21
N SER A 80 -17.65 -3.86 1.62
CA SER A 80 -18.13 -3.43 2.93
C SER A 80 -17.57 -4.28 4.06
N VAL A 81 -17.59 -5.62 3.92
CA VAL A 81 -17.05 -6.55 4.92
C VAL A 81 -15.55 -6.37 5.06
N PHE A 82 -14.84 -6.16 3.93
CA PHE A 82 -13.43 -5.86 3.93
C PHE A 82 -13.12 -4.57 4.70
N ALA A 83 -13.85 -3.48 4.41
CA ALA A 83 -13.66 -2.21 5.11
C ALA A 83 -13.89 -2.32 6.62
N GLU A 84 -14.99 -2.96 7.01
CA GLU A 84 -15.37 -3.13 8.42
C GLU A 84 -14.33 -3.98 9.18
N THR A 85 -13.87 -5.07 8.57
CA THR A 85 -12.88 -5.97 9.18
C THR A 85 -11.55 -5.26 9.48
N PHE A 86 -11.14 -4.35 8.59
CA PHE A 86 -9.87 -3.61 8.71
C PHE A 86 -10.02 -2.20 9.25
N GLY A 87 -11.22 -1.80 9.71
CA GLY A 87 -11.47 -0.45 10.24
C GLY A 87 -11.19 0.68 9.24
N LEU A 88 -11.28 0.42 7.93
CA LEU A 88 -10.80 1.34 6.91
C LEU A 88 -11.69 2.60 6.82
N PRO A 89 -11.09 3.80 6.73
CA PRO A 89 -11.84 5.00 6.43
C PRO A 89 -12.58 4.90 5.10
N THR A 90 -13.86 5.27 5.11
CA THR A 90 -14.76 5.21 3.94
C THR A 90 -15.08 6.57 3.35
N GLU A 91 -14.65 7.66 4.00
CA GLU A 91 -14.79 9.03 3.52
C GLU A 91 -13.54 9.49 2.76
N GLY A 92 -13.70 10.50 1.90
CA GLY A 92 -12.58 11.13 1.21
C GLY A 92 -12.45 10.76 -0.27
N LEU A 93 -11.30 11.09 -0.84
CA LEU A 93 -11.03 10.95 -2.27
C LEU A 93 -11.00 9.48 -2.69
N THR A 94 -11.73 9.17 -3.77
CA THR A 94 -11.63 7.87 -4.49
C THR A 94 -10.71 7.96 -5.71
N ASP A 95 -10.47 9.16 -6.22
CA ASP A 95 -9.51 9.43 -7.29
C ASP A 95 -8.38 10.35 -6.77
N LEU A 96 -7.14 9.86 -6.84
CA LEU A 96 -5.96 10.62 -6.44
C LEU A 96 -5.72 11.86 -7.32
N SER A 97 -6.29 11.91 -8.52
CA SER A 97 -6.22 13.08 -9.39
C SER A 97 -6.96 14.30 -8.80
N GLU A 98 -7.85 14.08 -7.84
CA GLU A 98 -8.62 15.11 -7.13
C GLU A 98 -7.89 15.72 -5.93
N VAL A 99 -6.64 15.30 -5.64
CA VAL A 99 -5.82 15.94 -4.61
C VAL A 99 -5.74 17.46 -4.88
N PRO A 100 -6.05 18.32 -3.89
CA PRO A 100 -6.09 19.77 -4.09
C PRO A 100 -4.81 20.32 -4.71
N ARG A 101 -4.96 21.14 -5.76
CA ARG A 101 -3.83 21.67 -6.54
C ARG A 101 -2.85 22.49 -5.72
N ASN A 102 -3.33 23.23 -4.72
CA ASN A 102 -2.47 23.97 -3.80
C ASN A 102 -1.59 23.03 -2.97
N LEU A 103 -2.16 21.95 -2.42
CA LEU A 103 -1.39 20.95 -1.66
C LEU A 103 -0.41 20.18 -2.55
N LEU A 104 -0.76 19.97 -3.83
CA LEU A 104 0.16 19.40 -4.80
C LEU A 104 1.40 20.29 -4.97
N SER A 105 1.21 21.60 -5.17
CA SER A 105 2.30 22.57 -5.24
C SER A 105 3.11 22.63 -3.94
N ASP A 106 2.45 22.61 -2.78
CA ASP A 106 3.13 22.55 -1.49
C ASP A 106 3.98 21.28 -1.38
N GLY A 107 3.46 20.12 -1.80
CA GLY A 107 4.19 18.85 -1.85
C GLY A 107 5.44 18.88 -2.74
N GLN A 108 5.39 19.55 -3.90
CA GLN A 108 6.53 19.66 -4.82
C GLN A 108 7.73 20.38 -4.20
N SER A 109 7.49 21.39 -3.37
CA SER A 109 8.57 22.06 -2.63
C SER A 109 8.92 21.30 -1.35
N PHE A 110 7.91 20.82 -0.61
CA PHE A 110 8.06 20.18 0.70
C PHE A 110 8.84 18.86 0.65
N PHE A 111 8.58 18.03 -0.36
CA PHE A 111 9.27 16.74 -0.52
C PHE A 111 10.68 16.89 -1.09
N SER A 112 11.02 18.02 -1.73
CA SER A 112 12.29 18.19 -2.41
C SER A 112 13.47 18.06 -1.46
N ALA A 113 14.48 17.29 -1.85
CA ALA A 113 15.79 17.26 -1.20
C ALA A 113 16.65 18.49 -1.54
N SER A 114 16.24 19.24 -2.56
CA SER A 114 16.86 20.51 -2.94
C SER A 114 15.90 21.67 -2.63
N GLU A 115 16.38 22.91 -2.69
CA GLU A 115 15.50 24.08 -2.58
C GLU A 115 14.66 24.34 -3.84
N LYS A 116 14.68 23.43 -4.83
CA LYS A 116 13.92 23.52 -6.08
C LYS A 116 12.73 22.58 -6.04
N GLU A 117 11.59 23.01 -6.59
CA GLU A 117 10.42 22.17 -6.75
C GLU A 117 10.72 20.91 -7.58
N VAL A 118 10.24 19.76 -7.11
CA VAL A 118 10.28 18.51 -7.88
C VAL A 118 9.03 18.32 -8.72
N SER A 119 9.15 17.60 -9.82
CA SER A 119 7.98 17.16 -10.58
C SER A 119 7.18 16.11 -9.80
N THR A 120 5.91 15.95 -10.13
CA THR A 120 5.04 14.89 -9.59
C THR A 120 5.47 13.49 -10.04
N SER A 121 6.36 13.40 -11.03
CA SER A 121 7.01 12.16 -11.45
C SER A 121 8.52 12.39 -11.48
N CYS A 122 9.17 12.16 -10.35
CA CYS A 122 10.58 12.47 -10.11
C CYS A 122 11.38 11.23 -9.71
N LEU A 123 12.70 11.37 -9.62
CA LEU A 123 13.56 10.35 -9.03
C LEU A 123 13.55 10.44 -7.51
N LYS A 124 13.63 9.30 -6.82
CA LYS A 124 13.75 9.23 -5.36
C LYS A 124 14.88 10.11 -4.83
N LYS A 125 16.01 10.18 -5.54
CA LYS A 125 17.15 11.02 -5.14
C LYS A 125 16.81 12.53 -5.06
N GLU A 126 15.76 12.97 -5.74
CA GLU A 126 15.31 14.36 -5.76
C GLU A 126 14.43 14.70 -4.55
N ILE A 127 13.94 13.72 -3.80
CA ILE A 127 13.11 13.92 -2.61
C ILE A 127 13.86 13.56 -1.31
N LYS A 128 13.44 14.11 -0.17
CA LYS A 128 14.05 13.87 1.15
C LYS A 128 13.92 12.40 1.58
N MET A 129 14.82 11.95 2.43
CA MET A 129 14.95 10.55 2.81
C MET A 129 13.66 9.96 3.40
N GLN A 130 12.95 10.66 4.29
CA GLN A 130 11.71 10.14 4.86
C GLN A 130 10.61 9.90 3.80
N TYR A 131 10.56 10.72 2.75
CA TYR A 131 9.58 10.58 1.69
C TYR A 131 9.99 9.53 0.64
N ARG A 132 11.29 9.22 0.52
CA ARG A 132 11.75 8.03 -0.21
C ARG A 132 11.23 6.77 0.46
N LEU A 133 11.37 6.70 1.79
CA LEU A 133 10.86 5.59 2.58
C LEU A 133 9.34 5.46 2.46
N LEU A 134 8.60 6.57 2.58
CA LEU A 134 7.15 6.57 2.34
C LEU A 134 6.81 6.06 0.93
N SER A 135 7.51 6.54 -0.10
CA SER A 135 7.32 6.08 -1.48
C SER A 135 7.56 4.57 -1.63
N ASP A 136 8.55 4.03 -0.92
CA ASP A 136 8.87 2.60 -0.89
C ASP A 136 7.81 1.77 -0.18
N ILE A 137 7.32 2.23 0.97
CA ILE A 137 6.22 1.59 1.69
C ILE A 137 4.98 1.55 0.80
N LEU A 138 4.59 2.68 0.21
CA LEU A 138 3.42 2.74 -0.67
C LEU A 138 3.60 1.89 -1.92
N ALA A 139 4.78 1.92 -2.56
CA ALA A 139 5.07 1.06 -3.69
C ALA A 139 4.88 -0.42 -3.33
N LYS A 140 5.47 -0.84 -2.20
CA LYS A 140 5.37 -2.21 -1.72
C LYS A 140 3.92 -2.59 -1.42
N SER A 141 3.18 -1.77 -0.69
CA SER A 141 1.85 -2.14 -0.19
C SER A 141 0.73 -1.96 -1.23
N LEU A 142 0.85 -0.97 -2.13
CA LEU A 142 -0.27 -0.47 -2.95
C LEU A 142 0.01 -0.43 -4.45
N PHE A 143 1.26 -0.58 -4.90
CA PHE A 143 1.60 -0.50 -6.32
C PHE A 143 2.44 -1.67 -6.81
N VAL A 144 1.80 -2.58 -7.51
CA VAL A 144 2.35 -3.77 -8.16
C VAL A 144 3.41 -3.50 -9.21
N LYS A 145 3.32 -2.34 -9.87
CA LYS A 145 4.35 -1.94 -10.81
C LYS A 145 5.54 -1.47 -10.00
N ALA A 146 6.51 -2.36 -9.85
CA ALA A 146 7.91 -1.97 -9.85
C ALA A 146 8.15 -1.20 -11.17
N GLY A 147 7.86 0.10 -11.16
CA GLY A 147 8.51 1.01 -12.08
C GLY A 147 10.03 0.95 -11.85
N SER A 148 10.77 1.91 -12.39
CA SER A 148 12.16 2.05 -11.92
C SER A 148 12.17 2.15 -10.39
N PHE A 149 13.02 1.35 -9.74
CA PHE A 149 13.21 1.41 -8.29
C PHE A 149 13.55 2.83 -7.83
N ASP A 150 14.20 3.61 -8.71
CA ASP A 150 14.60 4.98 -8.45
C ASP A 150 13.54 6.02 -8.81
N ALA A 151 12.40 5.63 -9.36
CA ALA A 151 11.34 6.56 -9.74
C ALA A 151 10.22 6.62 -8.70
N VAL A 152 9.66 7.82 -8.51
CA VAL A 152 8.38 8.09 -7.87
C VAL A 152 7.39 8.40 -8.99
N THR A 153 6.32 7.61 -9.09
CA THR A 153 5.26 7.84 -10.10
C THR A 153 4.32 8.95 -9.65
N ARG A 154 3.60 9.55 -10.60
CA ARG A 154 2.57 10.56 -10.31
C ARG A 154 1.57 10.10 -9.25
N ASP A 155 1.01 8.91 -9.38
CA ASP A 155 0.01 8.41 -8.43
C ASP A 155 0.60 8.19 -7.03
N ARG A 156 1.86 7.73 -6.95
CA ARG A 156 2.58 7.62 -5.67
C ARG A 156 2.82 9.00 -5.07
N PHE A 157 3.23 9.97 -5.87
CA PHE A 157 3.43 11.34 -5.40
C PHE A 157 2.13 11.94 -4.86
N LEU A 158 1.01 11.78 -5.58
CA LEU A 158 -0.30 12.26 -5.15
C LEU A 158 -0.74 11.61 -3.83
N LEU A 159 -0.53 10.30 -3.69
CA LEU A 159 -0.86 9.60 -2.45
C LEU A 159 0.05 10.04 -1.29
N MET A 160 1.33 10.26 -1.54
CA MET A 160 2.26 10.82 -0.55
C MET A 160 1.80 12.21 -0.10
N THR A 161 1.38 13.08 -1.03
CA THR A 161 0.80 14.39 -0.72
C THR A 161 -0.46 14.23 0.13
N ALA A 162 -1.38 13.35 -0.26
CA ALA A 162 -2.62 13.14 0.47
C ALA A 162 -2.37 12.71 1.93
N ILE A 163 -1.44 11.78 2.14
CA ILE A 163 -1.04 11.31 3.48
C ILE A 163 -0.35 12.42 4.27
N THR A 164 0.59 13.14 3.65
CA THR A 164 1.40 14.15 4.35
C THR A 164 0.59 15.37 4.78
N PHE A 165 -0.42 15.74 3.99
CA PHE A 165 -1.26 16.91 4.23
C PHE A 165 -2.67 16.55 4.73
N ASP A 166 -2.81 15.34 5.31
CA ASP A 166 -4.05 14.86 5.95
C ASP A 166 -5.31 14.96 5.08
N VAL A 167 -5.16 14.80 3.77
CA VAL A 167 -6.29 14.72 2.85
C VAL A 167 -6.98 13.39 3.08
N LYS A 168 -8.28 13.42 3.40
CA LYS A 168 -9.08 12.20 3.55
C LYS A 168 -9.06 11.42 2.23
N VAL A 169 -8.62 10.16 2.31
CA VAL A 169 -8.64 9.18 1.21
C VAL A 169 -9.58 8.06 1.56
N ASN A 170 -10.37 7.62 0.59
CA ASN A 170 -11.23 6.46 0.73
C ASN A 170 -10.38 5.18 0.63
N TRP A 171 -9.80 4.77 1.77
CA TRP A 171 -8.91 3.60 1.85
C TRP A 171 -9.63 2.31 1.53
N ARG A 172 -10.92 2.20 1.86
CA ARG A 172 -11.77 1.09 1.43
C ARG A 172 -11.69 0.90 -0.08
N ASN A 173 -11.96 1.95 -0.85
CA ASN A 173 -12.02 1.85 -2.31
C ASN A 173 -10.65 1.50 -2.91
N LEU A 174 -9.59 2.15 -2.43
CA LEU A 174 -8.22 1.94 -2.91
C LEU A 174 -7.75 0.51 -2.62
N LEU A 175 -7.83 0.06 -1.36
CA LEU A 175 -7.32 -1.24 -0.92
C LEU A 175 -8.14 -2.41 -1.47
N PHE A 176 -9.46 -2.26 -1.55
CA PHE A 176 -10.31 -3.28 -2.16
C PHE A 176 -10.10 -3.35 -3.68
N GLY A 177 -9.81 -2.21 -4.32
CA GLY A 177 -9.34 -2.17 -5.71
C GLY A 177 -8.07 -3.02 -5.91
N VAL A 178 -7.07 -2.83 -5.05
CA VAL A 178 -5.84 -3.63 -5.04
C VAL A 178 -6.16 -5.12 -4.88
N LEU A 179 -6.98 -5.50 -3.89
CA LEU A 179 -7.38 -6.91 -3.68
C LEU A 179 -8.04 -7.52 -4.92
N LYS A 180 -8.92 -6.79 -5.61
CA LYS A 180 -9.54 -7.24 -6.87
C LYS A 180 -8.52 -7.45 -7.97
N GLU A 181 -7.55 -6.55 -8.11
CA GLU A 181 -6.46 -6.72 -9.08
C GLU A 181 -5.61 -7.96 -8.78
N MET A 182 -5.40 -8.27 -7.49
CA MET A 182 -4.65 -9.44 -7.03
C MET A 182 -5.28 -10.77 -7.44
N VAL A 183 -6.60 -10.86 -7.44
CA VAL A 183 -7.33 -12.09 -7.79
C VAL A 183 -7.75 -12.15 -9.27
N THR A 184 -7.38 -11.15 -10.08
CA THR A 184 -7.72 -11.13 -11.51
C THR A 184 -6.62 -11.83 -12.33
N PRO A 185 -6.86 -13.02 -12.93
CA PRO A 185 -5.80 -13.91 -13.43
C PRO A 185 -4.89 -13.34 -14.53
N ASP A 186 -5.39 -12.39 -15.33
CA ASP A 186 -4.67 -11.80 -16.47
C ASP A 186 -3.93 -10.50 -16.13
N SER A 187 -4.05 -10.01 -14.89
CA SER A 187 -3.27 -8.86 -14.47
C SER A 187 -1.82 -9.34 -14.25
N ARG A 188 -0.83 -8.65 -14.84
CA ARG A 188 0.59 -8.81 -14.45
C ARG A 188 0.79 -8.55 -12.94
N GLN A 189 -0.21 -7.92 -12.32
CA GLN A 189 -0.31 -7.50 -10.95
C GLN A 189 -0.61 -8.68 -9.99
N ALA A 190 -1.54 -9.57 -10.34
CA ALA A 190 -1.93 -10.73 -9.53
C ALA A 190 -0.75 -11.61 -9.12
N LYS A 191 0.16 -11.88 -10.07
CA LYS A 191 1.35 -12.71 -9.83
C LYS A 191 2.37 -12.04 -8.91
N GLY A 192 2.54 -10.73 -8.99
CA GLY A 192 3.49 -9.99 -8.16
C GLY A 192 3.02 -9.89 -6.70
N TYR A 193 1.74 -9.57 -6.50
CA TYR A 193 1.18 -9.40 -5.17
C TYR A 193 0.98 -10.70 -4.39
N ALA A 194 0.49 -11.76 -5.05
CA ALA A 194 0.31 -13.05 -4.39
C ALA A 194 1.66 -13.56 -3.83
N ILE A 195 2.74 -13.43 -4.63
CA ILE A 195 4.10 -13.74 -4.18
C ILE A 195 4.52 -12.85 -3.00
N GLN A 196 4.21 -11.55 -3.06
CA GLN A 196 4.64 -10.61 -2.05
C GLN A 196 3.90 -10.77 -0.71
N ILE A 197 2.60 -11.10 -0.73
CA ILE A 197 1.81 -11.40 0.47
C ILE A 197 2.20 -12.76 1.06
N CYS A 198 2.53 -13.77 0.23
CA CYS A 198 3.00 -15.06 0.73
C CYS A 198 4.42 -14.99 1.35
N VAL A 199 5.17 -13.93 1.09
CA VAL A 199 6.56 -13.72 1.58
C VAL A 199 6.64 -12.69 2.72
N LEU A 200 5.53 -12.02 3.07
CA LEU A 200 5.40 -11.17 4.27
C LEU A 200 5.29 -12.02 5.53
#